data_AF-A0A382M4I0-F1
#
_entry.id   AF-A0A382M4I0-F1
#
_cell.length_a   1.000
_cell.length_b   1.000
_cell.length_c   1.000
_cell.angle_alpha   90.00
_cell.angle_beta   90.00
_cell.angle_gamma   90.00
#
_symmetry.space_group_name_H-M   'P 1'
#
loop_
_entity.id
_entity.type
_entity.pdbx_description
1 polymer ?
#
loop_
_entity_poly.entity_id
_entity_poly.type
_entity_poly.pdbx_seq_one_letter_code
_entity_poly.pdbx_strand_id
1 'polypeptide(L)' 'MEWETVIGLEIHAQLATKSKIFSGASTIYGAKPNTQACAVDLGLPGVL' A
#
# COMPACT_ATOMS: atom_id res chain seq x y z
N MET A 1 39.27 4.14 22.89
CA MET A 1 37.80 4.24 22.88
C MET A 1 37.32 3.14 21.97
N GLU A 2 36.64 2.13 22.50
CA GLU A 2 35.92 1.16 21.68
C GLU A 2 34.49 1.67 21.52
N TRP A 3 34.00 1.74 20.28
CA TRP A 3 32.66 2.21 19.95
C TRP A 3 31.84 1.04 19.41
N GLU A 4 30.54 1.05 19.71
CA GLU A 4 29.58 0.09 19.17
C GLU A 4 28.65 0.80 18.18
N THR A 5 28.63 0.32 16.94
CA THR A 5 27.73 0.83 15.91
C THR A 5 26.42 0.06 15.94
N VAL A 6 25.31 0.77 16.15
CA VAL A 6 23.94 0.20 16.12
C VAL A 6 23.17 0.81 14.95
N ILE A 7 22.64 -0.05 14.07
CA ILE A 7 21.87 0.37 12.89
C ILE A 7 20.53 -0.36 12.89
N GLY A 8 19.45 0.39 12.68
CA GLY A 8 18.11 -0.13 12.42
C GLY A 8 17.68 0.19 10.99
N LEU A 9 16.97 -0.73 10.36
CA LEU A 9 16.40 -0.56 9.02
C LEU A 9 14.90 -0.88 9.06
N GLU A 10 14.11 -0.08 8.37
CA GLU A 10 12.69 -0.33 8.12
C GLU A 10 12.48 -0.52 6.62
N ILE A 11 11.95 -1.67 6.23
CA ILE A 11 11.84 -2.08 4.82
C ILE A 11 10.37 -2.24 4.48
N HIS A 12 9.93 -1.59 3.40
CA HIS A 12 8.62 -1.80 2.81
C HIS A 12 8.76 -2.63 1.52
N ALA A 13 7.98 -3.69 1.42
CA ALA A 13 7.88 -4.51 0.21
C ALA A 13 6.40 -4.63 -0.19
N GLN A 14 6.11 -4.35 -1.46
CA GLN A 14 4.76 -4.49 -2.01
C GLN A 14 4.51 -5.94 -2.43
N LEU A 15 3.43 -6.55 -1.94
CA LEU A 15 3.00 -7.87 -2.41
C LEU A 15 2.44 -7.78 -3.84
N ALA A 16 2.79 -8.76 -4.67
CA ALA A 16 2.33 -8.88 -6.05
C ALA A 16 0.89 -9.48 -6.14
N THR A 17 -0.04 -8.95 -5.35
CA THR A 17 -1.46 -9.34 -5.40
C THR A 17 -2.16 -8.70 -6.59
N LYS A 18 -3.31 -9.24 -7.00
CA LYS A 18 -4.15 -8.66 -8.06
C LYS A 18 -5.09 -7.56 -7.56
N SER A 19 -5.43 -7.59 -6.27
CA SER A 19 -6.30 -6.62 -5.61
C SER A 19 -5.59 -5.94 -4.44
N LYS A 20 -6.11 -4.80 -4.01
CA LYS A 20 -5.69 -4.10 -2.79
C LYS A 20 -6.01 -4.94 -1.55
N ILE A 21 -5.41 -4.56 -0.43
CA ILE A 21 -5.48 -5.33 0.82
C ILE A 21 -6.89 -5.33 1.45
N PHE A 22 -7.65 -4.24 1.29
CA PHE A 22 -8.98 -4.07 1.90
C PHE A 22 -10.09 -3.85 0.86
N SER A 23 -9.78 -3.95 -0.44
CA SER A 23 -10.76 -3.74 -1.50
C SER A 23 -10.45 -4.58 -2.73
N GLY A 24 -11.48 -4.82 -3.55
CA GLY A 24 -11.33 -5.52 -4.83
C GLY A 24 -10.66 -4.69 -5.93
N ALA A 25 -10.25 -3.44 -5.66
CA ALA A 25 -9.62 -2.59 -6.67
C ALA A 25 -8.23 -3.11 -7.04
N SER A 26 -7.82 -2.87 -8.28
CA SER A 26 -6.55 -3.34 -8.84
C SER A 26 -5.32 -2.67 -8.19
N THR A 27 -4.19 -3.37 -8.22
CA THR A 27 -2.84 -2.92 -7.81
C THR A 27 -1.91 -2.66 -9.01
N ILE A 28 -2.44 -2.72 -10.24
CA ILE A 28 -1.65 -2.62 -11.48
C ILE A 28 -1.14 -1.20 -11.69
N TYR A 29 0.17 -1.07 -11.90
CA TYR A 29 0.82 0.19 -12.25
C TYR A 29 0.32 0.77 -13.60
N GLY A 30 0.29 2.10 -13.72
CA GLY A 30 0.09 2.81 -14.98
C GLY A 30 -1.35 3.11 -15.37
N ALA A 31 -2.33 2.88 -14.49
CA ALA A 31 -3.70 3.30 -14.74
C ALA A 31 -3.88 4.83 -14.76
N LYS A 32 -4.98 5.28 -15.37
CA LYS A 32 -5.40 6.68 -15.32
C LYS A 32 -5.72 7.09 -13.87
N PRO A 33 -5.64 8.39 -13.54
CA PRO A 33 -5.98 8.87 -12.21
C PRO A 33 -7.37 8.42 -11.76
N ASN A 34 -7.46 7.91 -10.53
CA ASN A 34 -8.70 7.49 -9.86
C ASN A 34 -9.50 6.36 -10.55
N THR A 35 -8.99 5.69 -11.59
CA THR A 35 -9.72 4.59 -12.25
C THR A 35 -9.55 3.23 -11.57
N GLN A 36 -8.60 3.11 -10.65
CA GLN A 36 -8.41 1.93 -9.79
C GLN A 36 -8.74 2.27 -8.33
N ALA A 37 -9.80 3.03 -8.12
CA ALA A 37 -10.34 3.36 -6.80
C ALA A 37 -11.79 2.85 -6.70
N CYS A 38 -12.18 2.38 -5.52
CA CYS A 38 -13.57 2.11 -5.17
C CYS A 38 -13.99 2.90 -3.93
N ALA A 39 -15.24 2.73 -3.47
CA ALA A 39 -15.76 3.45 -2.31
C ALA A 39 -14.89 3.27 -1.03
N VAL A 40 -14.33 2.06 -0.82
CA VAL A 40 -13.42 1.76 0.30
C VAL A 40 -12.14 2.58 0.19
N ASP A 41 -11.51 2.57 -0.99
CA ASP A 41 -10.26 3.30 -1.22
C ASP A 41 -10.42 4.82 -1.10
N LEU A 42 -11.61 5.31 -1.44
CA LEU A 42 -11.99 6.73 -1.35
C LEU A 42 -12.46 7.13 0.06
N GLY A 43 -12.60 6.18 0.98
CA GLY A 43 -13.06 6.44 2.35
C GLY A 43 -14.47 7.02 2.41
N LEU A 44 -15.38 6.58 1.52
CA LEU A 44 -16.75 7.07 1.52
C LEU A 44 -17.51 6.62 2.79
N PRO A 45 -18.47 7.41 3.29
CA PRO A 45 -19.25 7.02 4.47
C PRO A 45 -19.98 5.68 4.28
N GLY A 46 -19.91 4.81 5.29
CA GLY A 46 -20.63 3.54 5.32
C GLY A 46 -19.95 2.37 4.61
N VAL A 47 -18.72 2.54 4.11
CA VAL A 47 -17.91 1.42 3.60
C VAL A 47 -17.30 0.61 4.76
N LEU A 48 -17.08 -0.69 4.50
CA LEU A 48 -16.38 -1.63 5.39
C LEU A 48 -15.08 -2.10 4.75
#